data_AF-A0A4Y1ZPA3-F1
#
_entry.id   AF-A0A4Y1ZPA3-F1
#
_cell.length_a   1.000
_cell.length_b   1.000
_cell.length_c   1.000
_cell.angle_alpha   90.00
_cell.angle_beta   90.00
_cell.angle_gamma   90.00
#
_symmetry.space_group_name_H-M   'P 1'
#
loop_
_entity.id
_entity.type
_entity.pdbx_description
1 polymer ?
#
loop_
_entity_poly.entity_id
_entity_poly.type
_entity_poly.pdbx_seq_one_letter_code
_entity_poly.pdbx_strand_id
1 'polypeptide(L)'
;PEFVASLRGSAAEVLQGIPADKLTDLTTIGKALKSRFGDSHLTQFYGTKLKIRRQKPEESLQVLAADVERLMSLAYAECPLDIWESLAVQFFIDATRDEEMQLSTRLMDFMDLKLALAYSMKFESAKTASKISIHARSIDTEDYTLKERDDKFESLLKALEKLVNSLAAEQNIPRRNPNVTG
;
A
#
# COMPACT_ATOMS: atom_id res chain seq x y z
N PRO A 1 5.53 23.39 46.64
CA PRO A 1 6.84 23.11 45.99
C PRO A 1 7.14 24.14 44.90
N GLU A 2 8.40 24.55 44.74
CA GLU A 2 8.87 25.57 43.79
C GLU A 2 8.42 25.28 42.33
N PHE A 3 8.35 24.00 41.95
CA PHE A 3 7.82 23.53 40.67
C PHE A 3 6.37 23.96 40.41
N VAL A 4 5.47 23.79 41.39
CA VAL A 4 4.06 24.22 41.27
C VAL A 4 3.98 25.74 41.11
N ALA A 5 4.84 26.46 41.84
CA ALA A 5 4.92 27.91 41.76
C ALA A 5 5.54 28.42 40.46
N SER A 6 6.17 27.57 39.63
CA SER A 6 6.66 27.92 38.28
C SER A 6 5.62 27.71 37.17
N LEU A 7 4.56 26.94 37.41
CA LEU A 7 3.51 26.72 36.41
C LEU A 7 2.68 28.01 36.21
N ARG A 8 2.38 28.33 34.95
CA ARG A 8 1.66 29.55 34.54
C ARG A 8 0.60 29.23 33.48
N GLY A 9 -0.39 30.11 33.33
CA GLY A 9 -1.44 29.99 32.33
C GLY A 9 -2.20 28.65 32.42
N SER A 10 -2.50 28.05 31.27
CA SER A 10 -3.24 26.78 31.18
C SER A 10 -2.57 25.61 31.92
N ALA A 11 -1.24 25.66 32.12
CA ALA A 11 -0.55 24.64 32.91
C ALA A 11 -0.87 24.75 34.42
N ALA A 12 -1.07 25.97 34.93
CA ALA A 12 -1.50 26.18 36.31
C ALA A 12 -2.98 25.78 36.52
N GLU A 13 -3.84 25.94 35.51
CA GLU A 13 -5.23 25.52 35.56
C GLU A 13 -5.40 23.99 35.76
N VAL A 14 -4.44 23.18 35.28
CA VAL A 14 -4.46 21.71 35.50
C VAL A 14 -4.45 21.38 36.99
N LEU A 15 -3.79 22.20 37.80
CA LEU A 15 -3.66 21.97 39.23
C LEU A 15 -4.97 22.15 39.98
N GLN A 16 -5.93 22.91 39.44
CA GLN A 16 -7.25 23.11 40.06
C GLN A 16 -8.08 21.82 40.10
N GLY A 17 -7.79 20.87 39.21
CA GLY A 17 -8.42 19.55 39.18
C GLY A 17 -7.73 18.50 40.07
N ILE A 18 -6.61 18.84 40.71
CA ILE A 18 -5.85 17.92 41.57
C ILE A 18 -6.21 18.19 43.04
N PRO A 19 -6.58 17.15 43.82
CA PRO A 19 -6.81 17.30 45.25
C PRO A 19 -5.61 17.89 45.99
N ALA A 20 -5.87 18.76 46.97
CA ALA A 20 -4.82 19.52 47.66
C ALA A 20 -3.80 18.63 48.38
N ASP A 21 -4.22 17.48 48.91
CA ASP A 21 -3.37 16.45 49.54
C ASP A 21 -2.42 15.77 48.55
N LYS A 22 -2.67 15.89 47.24
CA LYS A 22 -1.86 15.30 46.16
C LYS A 22 -1.02 16.33 45.39
N LEU A 23 -1.13 17.62 45.72
CA LEU A 23 -0.34 18.69 45.09
C LEU A 23 1.15 18.72 45.49
N THR A 24 1.57 17.81 46.38
CA THR A 24 2.98 17.56 46.69
C THR A 24 3.55 16.35 45.94
N ASP A 25 2.70 15.50 45.35
CA ASP A 25 3.14 14.35 44.57
C ASP A 25 3.40 14.75 43.10
N LEU A 26 4.68 14.85 42.77
CA LEU A 26 5.14 15.17 41.42
C LEU A 26 4.68 14.13 40.37
N THR A 27 4.43 12.88 40.77
CA THR A 27 3.94 11.84 39.86
C THR A 27 2.49 12.13 39.43
N THR A 28 1.64 12.52 40.38
CA THR A 28 0.25 12.91 40.10
C THR A 28 0.19 14.18 39.25
N ILE A 29 1.01 15.19 39.57
CA ILE A 29 1.08 16.43 38.78
C ILE A 29 1.60 16.14 37.36
N GLY A 30 2.67 15.36 37.23
CA GLY A 30 3.25 14.98 35.96
C GLY A 30 2.28 14.21 35.06
N LYS A 31 1.49 13.28 35.64
CA LYS A 31 0.44 12.57 34.90
C LYS A 31 -0.67 13.49 34.43
N ALA A 32 -1.13 14.43 35.26
CA ALA A 32 -2.17 15.38 34.89
C ALA A 32 -1.70 16.33 33.77
N LEU A 33 -0.45 16.82 33.85
CA LEU A 33 0.17 17.63 32.80
C LEU A 33 0.37 16.82 31.51
N LYS A 34 0.91 15.59 31.60
CA LYS A 34 1.04 14.68 30.44
C LYS A 34 -0.32 14.32 29.84
N SER A 35 -1.38 14.26 30.64
CA SER A 35 -2.73 14.01 30.14
C SER A 35 -3.30 15.18 29.35
N ARG A 36 -3.06 16.44 29.76
CA ARG A 36 -3.61 17.63 29.08
C ARG A 36 -2.73 18.14 27.95
N PHE A 37 -1.42 18.02 28.09
CA PHE A 37 -0.43 18.59 27.17
C PHE A 37 0.49 17.55 26.53
N GLY A 38 0.37 16.27 26.91
CA GLY A 38 1.18 15.23 26.29
C GLY A 38 0.82 15.06 24.83
N ASP A 39 1.81 14.63 24.05
CA ASP A 39 1.73 14.57 22.59
C ASP A 39 0.88 13.40 22.08
N SER A 40 0.14 12.70 22.94
CA SER A 40 -0.71 11.55 22.56
C SER A 40 -1.66 11.88 21.39
N HIS A 41 -2.28 13.07 21.41
CA HIS A 41 -3.14 13.53 20.33
C HIS A 41 -2.36 13.77 19.01
N LEU A 42 -1.12 14.25 19.11
CA LEU A 42 -0.24 14.43 17.95
C LEU A 42 0.23 13.08 17.40
N THR A 43 0.59 12.14 18.27
CA THR A 43 0.92 10.74 17.91
C THR A 43 -0.22 10.09 17.14
N GLN A 44 -1.46 10.19 17.61
CA GLN A 44 -2.63 9.65 16.90
C GLN A 44 -2.85 10.32 15.54
N PHE A 45 -2.69 11.64 15.46
CA PHE A 45 -2.80 12.38 14.22
C PHE A 45 -1.76 11.94 13.17
N TYR A 46 -0.49 11.81 13.55
CA TYR A 46 0.56 11.34 12.64
C TYR A 46 0.40 9.86 12.28
N GLY A 47 -0.04 9.02 13.22
CA GLY A 47 -0.36 7.61 12.92
C GLY A 47 -1.48 7.48 11.89
N THR A 48 -2.46 8.38 11.92
CA THR A 48 -3.52 8.44 10.91
C THR A 48 -2.97 8.87 9.55
N LYS A 49 -2.14 9.93 9.52
CA LYS A 49 -1.45 10.38 8.30
C LYS A 49 -0.61 9.27 7.65
N LEU A 50 0.06 8.47 8.46
CA LEU A 50 0.87 7.35 8.00
C LEU A 50 0.03 6.25 7.35
N LYS A 51 -1.10 5.85 7.97
CA LYS A 51 -2.00 4.81 7.43
C LYS A 51 -2.59 5.16 6.07
N ILE A 52 -2.96 6.43 5.88
CA ILE A 52 -3.56 6.92 4.63
C ILE A 52 -2.52 7.33 3.58
N ARG A 53 -1.22 7.27 3.92
CA ARG A 53 -0.16 7.71 3.02
C ARG A 53 -0.12 6.84 1.77
N ARG A 54 -0.15 7.46 0.60
CA ARG A 54 0.02 6.80 -0.70
C ARG A 54 0.95 7.62 -1.59
N GLN A 55 1.76 6.95 -2.40
CA GLN A 55 2.71 7.56 -3.34
C GLN A 55 1.95 8.38 -4.38
N LYS A 56 2.38 9.63 -4.61
CA LYS A 56 1.77 10.49 -5.63
C LYS A 56 2.29 10.15 -7.05
N PRO A 57 1.59 10.53 -8.12
CA PRO A 57 1.92 10.10 -9.48
C PRO A 57 3.33 10.39 -10.02
N GLU A 58 4.07 11.31 -9.41
CA GLU A 58 5.43 11.71 -9.80
C GLU A 58 6.39 11.74 -8.60
N GLU A 59 5.92 11.25 -7.45
CA GLU A 59 6.73 11.22 -6.25
C GLU A 59 7.71 10.06 -6.32
N SER A 60 8.99 10.37 -6.13
CA SER A 60 10.03 9.35 -6.12
C SER A 60 9.95 8.49 -4.85
N LEU A 61 10.44 7.26 -4.94
CA LEU A 61 10.46 6.33 -3.81
C LEU A 61 11.24 6.88 -2.61
N GLN A 62 12.28 7.68 -2.84
CA GLN A 62 13.07 8.30 -1.77
C GLN A 62 12.27 9.36 -1.01
N VAL A 63 11.50 10.19 -1.73
CA VAL A 63 10.63 11.20 -1.10
C VAL A 63 9.53 10.52 -0.28
N LEU A 64 8.94 9.45 -0.83
CA LEU A 64 7.98 8.63 -0.09
C LEU A 64 8.61 8.05 1.19
N ALA A 65 9.78 7.41 1.09
CA ALA A 65 10.46 6.80 2.22
C ALA A 65 10.83 7.83 3.31
N ALA A 66 11.35 8.99 2.91
CA ALA A 66 11.68 10.07 3.84
C ALA A 66 10.44 10.60 4.58
N ASP A 67 9.29 10.71 3.90
CA ASP A 67 8.06 11.13 4.55
C ASP A 67 7.47 10.04 5.47
N VAL A 68 7.61 8.77 5.10
CA VAL A 68 7.27 7.61 5.97
C VAL A 68 8.13 7.63 7.24
N GLU A 69 9.45 7.74 7.11
CA GLU A 69 10.38 7.85 8.24
C GLU A 69 10.03 9.05 9.13
N ARG A 70 9.81 10.22 8.55
CA ARG A 70 9.39 11.42 9.28
C ARG A 70 8.08 11.20 10.06
N LEU A 71 7.07 10.60 9.44
CA LEU A 71 5.79 10.30 10.08
C LEU A 71 5.94 9.23 11.17
N MET A 72 6.78 8.23 10.95
CA MET A 72 7.12 7.20 11.93
C MET A 72 7.80 7.79 13.17
N SER A 73 8.77 8.70 13.02
CA SER A 73 9.39 9.39 14.15
C SER A 73 8.41 10.24 14.96
N LEU A 74 7.31 10.70 14.36
CA LEU A 74 6.29 11.51 15.03
C LEU A 74 5.16 10.65 15.64
N ALA A 75 4.81 9.53 15.02
CA ALA A 75 3.75 8.64 15.48
C ALA A 75 4.24 7.55 16.45
N TYR A 76 5.51 7.17 16.38
CA TYR A 76 6.08 6.03 17.09
C TYR A 76 7.45 6.37 17.70
N ALA A 77 7.59 7.59 18.25
CA ALA A 77 8.85 8.10 18.82
C ALA A 77 9.44 7.24 19.96
N GLU A 78 8.59 6.58 20.75
CA GLU A 78 8.99 5.74 21.89
C GLU A 78 9.10 4.25 21.52
N CYS A 79 8.95 3.88 20.24
CA CYS A 79 9.00 2.50 19.78
C CYS A 79 10.44 1.96 19.77
N PRO A 80 10.69 0.69 20.19
CA PRO A 80 11.96 0.01 19.95
C PRO A 80 12.35 0.02 18.47
N LEU A 81 13.64 0.14 18.18
CA LEU A 81 14.15 0.35 16.82
C LEU A 81 13.80 -0.79 15.86
N ASP A 82 13.89 -2.04 16.30
CA ASP A 82 13.56 -3.23 15.51
C ASP A 82 12.08 -3.27 15.08
N ILE A 83 11.19 -2.92 16.01
CA ILE A 83 9.75 -2.80 15.73
C ILE A 83 9.51 -1.58 14.83
N TRP A 84 10.21 -0.48 15.07
CA TRP A 84 10.09 0.75 14.30
C TRP A 84 10.47 0.52 12.83
N GLU A 85 11.60 -0.14 12.56
CA GLU A 85 12.06 -0.38 11.18
C GLU A 85 11.13 -1.34 10.45
N SER A 86 10.67 -2.39 11.13
CA SER A 86 9.70 -3.35 10.57
C SER A 86 8.38 -2.67 10.18
N LEU A 87 7.85 -1.80 11.06
CA LEU A 87 6.65 -1.00 10.75
C LEU A 87 6.91 -0.03 9.60
N ALA A 88 8.05 0.65 9.59
CA ALA A 88 8.39 1.61 8.56
C ALA A 88 8.46 0.95 7.17
N VAL A 89 9.05 -0.25 7.07
CA VAL A 89 9.02 -1.07 5.85
C VAL A 89 7.58 -1.36 5.43
N GLN A 90 6.73 -1.82 6.35
CA GLN A 90 5.35 -2.16 6.03
C GLN A 90 4.55 -0.96 5.51
N PHE A 91 4.67 0.20 6.17
CA PHE A 91 4.01 1.43 5.72
C PHE A 91 4.56 1.94 4.39
N PHE A 92 5.88 1.82 4.14
CA PHE A 92 6.49 2.18 2.86
C PHE A 92 5.95 1.30 1.71
N ILE A 93 5.88 -0.01 1.93
CA ILE A 93 5.31 -0.96 0.96
C ILE A 93 3.84 -0.63 0.71
N ASP A 94 3.01 -0.51 1.76
CA ASP A 94 1.58 -0.23 1.63
C ASP A 94 1.31 1.12 0.94
N ALA A 95 2.22 2.08 1.09
CA ALA A 95 2.11 3.39 0.47
C ALA A 95 2.56 3.42 -0.99
N THR A 96 3.38 2.47 -1.45
CA THR A 96 3.90 2.42 -2.82
C THR A 96 2.76 2.25 -3.83
N ARG A 97 2.77 2.93 -4.98
CA ARG A 97 1.66 2.86 -5.95
C ARG A 97 1.73 1.62 -6.85
N ASP A 98 2.93 1.17 -7.18
CA ASP A 98 3.14 0.04 -8.11
C ASP A 98 2.86 -1.30 -7.39
N GLU A 99 1.76 -1.96 -7.75
CA GLU A 99 1.30 -3.20 -7.12
C GLU A 99 2.30 -4.36 -7.28
N GLU A 100 2.99 -4.44 -8.42
CA GLU A 100 4.00 -5.48 -8.69
C GLU A 100 5.23 -5.26 -7.80
N MET A 101 5.63 -4.00 -7.63
CA MET A 101 6.68 -3.60 -6.70
C MET A 101 6.28 -3.88 -5.25
N GLN A 102 5.03 -3.59 -4.87
CA GLN A 102 4.53 -3.91 -3.53
C GLN A 102 4.67 -5.40 -3.24
N LEU A 103 4.13 -6.26 -4.12
CA LEU A 103 4.15 -7.71 -3.94
C LEU A 103 5.58 -8.26 -3.90
N SER A 104 6.44 -7.83 -4.83
CA SER A 104 7.84 -8.26 -4.87
C SER A 104 8.61 -7.83 -3.62
N THR A 105 8.39 -6.61 -3.12
CA THR A 105 9.06 -6.11 -1.91
C THR A 105 8.56 -6.83 -0.66
N ARG A 106 7.25 -7.18 -0.55
CA ARG A 106 6.72 -7.97 0.57
C ARG A 106 7.35 -9.35 0.68
N LEU A 107 7.64 -10.01 -0.45
CA LEU A 107 8.22 -11.35 -0.46
C LEU A 107 9.68 -11.41 0.04
N MET A 108 10.35 -10.26 0.14
CA MET A 108 11.75 -10.19 0.54
C MET A 108 11.94 -10.07 2.07
N ASP A 109 10.86 -9.94 2.84
CA ASP A 109 10.86 -9.85 4.31
C ASP A 109 11.91 -8.87 4.88
N PHE A 110 12.02 -7.69 4.25
CA PHE A 110 12.94 -6.64 4.71
C PHE A 110 12.56 -6.15 6.11
N MET A 111 13.55 -6.04 6.99
CA MET A 111 13.40 -5.43 8.32
C MET A 111 14.05 -4.05 8.43
N ASP A 112 14.69 -3.57 7.36
CA ASP A 112 15.36 -2.27 7.29
C ASP A 112 14.77 -1.46 6.12
N LEU A 113 14.31 -0.24 6.41
CA LEU A 113 13.65 0.63 5.43
C LEU A 113 14.58 1.01 4.27
N LYS A 114 15.86 1.18 4.54
CA LYS A 114 16.84 1.58 3.52
C LYS A 114 17.11 0.44 2.54
N LEU A 115 17.14 -0.80 3.01
CA LEU A 115 17.24 -2.00 2.17
C LEU A 115 15.99 -2.18 1.30
N ALA A 116 14.80 -2.00 1.89
CA ALA A 116 13.53 -2.03 1.15
C ALA A 116 13.52 -0.97 0.03
N LEU A 117 13.88 0.28 0.36
CA LEU A 117 13.99 1.37 -0.62
C LEU A 117 14.99 1.03 -1.73
N ALA A 118 16.19 0.56 -1.37
CA ALA A 118 17.23 0.22 -2.34
C ALA A 118 16.79 -0.90 -3.29
N TYR A 119 16.07 -1.91 -2.77
CA TYR A 119 15.46 -2.95 -3.59
C TYR A 119 14.40 -2.38 -4.54
N SER A 120 13.45 -1.60 -4.02
CA SER A 120 12.37 -1.00 -4.81
C SER A 120 12.91 -0.10 -5.94
N MET A 121 13.98 0.65 -5.70
CA MET A 121 14.67 1.43 -6.73
C MET A 121 15.32 0.55 -7.82
N LYS A 122 15.95 -0.56 -7.42
CA LYS A 122 16.51 -1.54 -8.38
C LYS A 122 15.40 -2.19 -9.21
N PHE A 123 14.29 -2.53 -8.58
CA PHE A 123 13.10 -3.07 -9.23
C PHE A 123 12.55 -2.08 -10.27
N GLU A 124 12.37 -0.81 -9.91
CA GLU A 124 11.90 0.25 -10.81
C GLU A 124 12.81 0.40 -12.05
N SER A 125 14.13 0.38 -11.80
CA SER A 125 15.15 0.47 -12.85
C SER A 125 15.11 -0.74 -13.79
N ALA A 126 15.03 -1.96 -13.23
CA ALA A 126 14.97 -3.21 -14.00
C ALA A 126 13.67 -3.31 -14.81
N LYS A 127 12.53 -2.91 -14.22
CA LYS A 127 11.22 -2.88 -14.89
C LYS A 127 11.23 -1.90 -16.07
N THR A 128 11.84 -0.74 -15.91
CA THR A 128 12.00 0.25 -16.98
C THR A 128 12.91 -0.28 -18.10
N ALA A 129 14.05 -0.86 -17.75
CA ALA A 129 14.96 -1.48 -18.72
C ALA A 129 14.31 -2.65 -19.48
N SER A 130 13.52 -3.47 -18.79
CA SER A 130 12.78 -4.59 -19.40
C SER A 130 11.75 -4.09 -20.42
N LYS A 131 10.97 -3.05 -20.07
CA LYS A 131 10.05 -2.39 -21.01
C LYS A 131 10.80 -1.86 -22.22
N ILE A 132 11.90 -1.14 -22.03
CA ILE A 132 12.73 -0.63 -23.14
C ILE A 132 13.25 -1.78 -24.01
N SER A 133 13.75 -2.87 -23.41
CA SER A 133 14.21 -4.05 -24.14
C SER A 133 13.10 -4.70 -24.98
N ILE A 134 11.88 -4.80 -24.44
CA ILE A 134 10.72 -5.32 -25.19
C ILE A 134 10.38 -4.40 -26.37
N HIS A 135 10.37 -3.08 -26.17
CA HIS A 135 10.08 -2.12 -27.24
C HIS A 135 11.21 -2.02 -28.28
N ALA A 136 12.47 -2.10 -27.86
CA ALA A 136 13.61 -2.13 -28.78
C ALA A 136 13.61 -3.39 -29.64
N ARG A 137 13.29 -4.55 -29.06
CA ARG A 137 13.15 -5.81 -29.81
C ARG A 137 11.92 -5.81 -30.72
N SER A 138 10.89 -5.00 -30.42
CA SER A 138 9.75 -4.82 -31.32
C SER A 138 10.00 -3.78 -32.42
N ILE A 139 11.01 -2.90 -32.28
CA ILE A 139 11.40 -1.95 -33.34
C ILE A 139 12.19 -2.68 -34.46
N ASP A 140 12.88 -3.78 -34.16
CA ASP A 140 13.42 -4.69 -35.18
C ASP A 140 12.35 -5.61 -35.80
N THR A 141 11.10 -5.54 -35.32
CA THR A 141 9.94 -6.23 -35.89
C THR A 141 8.76 -5.27 -35.97
N GLU A 142 8.88 -4.24 -36.81
CA GLU A 142 7.73 -3.42 -37.19
C GLU A 142 6.59 -4.33 -37.67
N ASP A 143 5.49 -4.35 -36.91
CA ASP A 143 4.13 -4.47 -37.42
C ASP A 143 3.59 -5.85 -37.89
N TYR A 144 4.01 -6.97 -37.28
CA TYR A 144 3.35 -8.29 -37.52
C TYR A 144 2.71 -8.94 -36.29
N THR A 145 3.23 -8.71 -35.07
CA THR A 145 2.86 -9.55 -33.91
C THR A 145 1.55 -9.18 -33.22
N LEU A 146 1.08 -7.93 -33.37
CA LEU A 146 -0.23 -7.50 -32.84
C LEU A 146 -1.34 -7.92 -33.81
N LYS A 147 -1.13 -7.71 -35.12
CA LYS A 147 -2.04 -8.10 -36.20
C LYS A 147 -2.22 -9.62 -36.32
N GLU A 148 -1.16 -10.41 -36.14
CA GLU A 148 -1.25 -11.88 -36.16
C GLU A 148 -2.06 -12.43 -34.97
N ARG A 149 -2.00 -11.80 -33.78
CA ARG A 149 -2.85 -12.19 -32.65
C ARG A 149 -4.31 -11.87 -32.91
N ASP A 150 -4.60 -10.70 -33.49
CA ASP A 150 -5.95 -10.28 -33.84
C ASP A 150 -6.54 -11.17 -34.96
N ASP A 151 -5.77 -11.47 -36.01
CA ASP A 151 -6.18 -12.36 -37.10
C ASP A 151 -6.43 -13.80 -36.62
N LYS A 152 -5.62 -14.27 -35.66
CA LYS A 152 -5.79 -15.59 -35.04
C LYS A 152 -7.01 -15.64 -34.13
N PHE A 153 -7.28 -14.57 -33.38
CA PHE A 153 -8.47 -14.44 -32.56
C PHE A 153 -9.75 -14.42 -33.42
N GLU A 154 -9.75 -13.66 -34.51
CA GLU A 154 -10.86 -13.61 -35.48
C GLU A 154 -11.09 -14.95 -36.18
N SER A 155 -10.02 -15.67 -36.53
CA SER A 155 -10.12 -17.01 -37.11
C SER A 155 -10.77 -18.02 -36.14
N LEU A 156 -10.47 -17.91 -34.84
CA LEU A 156 -11.08 -18.74 -33.81
C LEU A 156 -12.55 -18.40 -33.58
N LEU A 157 -12.91 -17.11 -33.55
CA LEU A 157 -14.30 -16.66 -33.45
C LEU A 157 -15.14 -17.20 -34.60
N LYS A 158 -14.64 -17.11 -35.83
CA LYS A 158 -15.31 -17.62 -37.03
C LYS A 158 -15.49 -19.14 -37.01
N ALA A 159 -14.50 -19.86 -36.48
CA ALA A 159 -14.60 -21.31 -36.30
C ALA A 159 -15.65 -21.70 -35.26
N LEU A 160 -15.73 -20.97 -34.14
CA LEU A 160 -16.74 -21.16 -33.11
C LEU A 160 -18.15 -20.87 -33.63
N GLU A 161 -18.33 -19.78 -34.36
CA GLU A 161 -19.62 -19.41 -34.96
C GLU A 161 -20.12 -20.49 -35.93
N LYS A 162 -19.22 -21.04 -36.76
CA LYS A 162 -19.54 -22.16 -37.66
C LYS A 162 -19.97 -23.41 -36.89
N LEU A 163 -19.30 -23.71 -35.78
CA LEU A 163 -19.59 -24.87 -34.94
C LEU A 163 -20.96 -24.73 -34.25
N VAL A 164 -21.25 -23.54 -33.71
CA VAL A 164 -22.57 -23.22 -33.13
C VAL A 164 -23.68 -23.36 -34.15
N ASN A 165 -23.48 -22.86 -35.37
CA ASN A 165 -24.46 -22.97 -36.45
C ASN A 165 -24.68 -24.42 -36.90
N SER A 166 -23.63 -25.25 -36.94
CA SER A 166 -23.77 -26.69 -37.24
C SER A 166 -24.51 -27.44 -36.14
N LEU A 167 -24.27 -27.11 -34.86
CA LEU A 167 -24.98 -27.72 -33.73
C LEU A 167 -26.47 -27.35 -33.73
N ALA A 168 -26.79 -26.09 -34.07
CA ALA A 168 -28.17 -25.64 -34.24
C ALA A 168 -28.87 -26.32 -35.44
N ALA A 169 -28.13 -26.65 -36.50
CA ALA A 169 -28.66 -27.42 -37.62
C ALA A 169 -28.92 -28.89 -37.26
N GLU A 170 -28.07 -29.52 -36.44
CA GLU A 170 -28.28 -30.89 -35.95
C GLU A 170 -29.45 -31.01 -34.97
N GLN A 171 -29.71 -29.99 -34.13
CA GLN A 171 -30.85 -30.00 -33.20
C GLN A 171 -32.21 -29.78 -33.88
N ASN A 172 -32.23 -29.32 -35.14
CA ASN A 172 -33.47 -29.11 -35.92
C ASN A 172 -33.88 -30.32 -36.78
N ILE A 173 -33.20 -31.47 -36.66
CA ILE A 173 -33.62 -32.70 -37.34
C ILE A 173 -34.79 -33.33 -36.55
N PRO A 174 -36.00 -33.49 -37.12
CA PRO A 174 -37.11 -34.10 -36.41
C PRO A 174 -36.76 -35.52 -36.00
N ARG A 175 -36.84 -35.83 -34.70
CA ARG A 175 -36.73 -37.19 -34.16
C ARG A 175 -37.72 -38.10 -34.90
N ARG A 176 -37.23 -38.92 -35.82
CA ARG A 176 -38.04 -39.94 -36.50
C ARG A 176 -38.27 -41.08 -35.50
N ASN A 177 -39.45 -41.09 -34.86
CA ASN A 177 -39.90 -42.22 -34.05
C ASN A 177 -39.96 -43.48 -34.92
N PRO A 178 -39.27 -44.58 -34.56
CA PRO A 178 -39.52 -45.87 -35.16
C PRO A 178 -40.61 -46.55 -34.31
N ASN A 179 -41.87 -46.40 -34.71
CA ASN A 179 -42.94 -47.34 -34.36
C ASN A 179 -44.13 -47.09 -35.29
N VAL A 180 -44.50 -48.14 -36.04
CA VAL A 180 -45.83 -48.56 -36.54
C VAL A 180 -45.57 -49.48 -37.74
N THR A 181 -45.39 -50.79 -37.53
CA THR A 181 -46.37 -51.90 -37.64
C THR A 181 -46.48 -52.48 -39.05
N GLY A 182 -46.33 -53.80 -39.17
CA GLY A 182 -46.58 -54.59 -40.37
C GLY A 182 -45.98 -55.97 -40.26
#